data_AF-A0A6J4HDS1-F1
#
_entry.id   AF-A0A6J4HDS1-F1
#
_cell.length_a   1.000
_cell.length_b   1.000
_cell.length_c   1.000
_cell.angle_alpha   90.00
_cell.angle_beta   90.00
_cell.angle_gamma   90.00
#
_symmetry.space_group_name_H-M   'P 1'
#
loop_
_entity.id
_entity.type
_entity.pdbx_description
1 polymer ?
#
loop_
_entity_poly.entity_id
_entity_poly.type
_entity_poly.pdbx_seq_one_letter_code
_entity_poly.pdbx_strand_id
1 'polypeptide(L)' 'MRAWAIVVAGGAGARFGGAKQFNVLGGRRVVDWAVLAAAAACEGVVLVLPADQVGRV' A
#
# COMPACT_ATOMS: atom_id res chain seq x y z
N MET A 1 23.60 3.25 -3.87
CA MET A 1 22.58 3.27 -4.94
C MET A 1 21.31 3.81 -4.31
N ARG A 2 20.64 4.79 -4.94
CA ARG A 2 19.36 5.35 -4.45
C ARG A 2 18.24 4.64 -5.19
N ALA A 3 17.30 4.06 -4.45
CA ALA A 3 16.17 3.32 -5.00
C ALA A 3 14.85 3.90 -4.47
N TRP A 4 13.83 3.82 -5.32
CA TRP A 4 12.45 4.18 -5.01
C TRP A 4 11.56 2.96 -5.13
N ALA A 5 10.54 2.88 -4.29
CA ALA A 5 9.57 1.81 -4.32
C ALA A 5 8.19 2.30 -4.79
N ILE A 6 7.52 1.49 -5.60
CA ILE A 6 6.11 1.68 -5.95
C ILE A 6 5.32 0.54 -5.31
N VAL A 7 4.39 0.87 -4.42
CA VAL A 7 3.48 -0.08 -3.79
C VAL A 7 2.13 0.01 -4.49
N VAL A 8 1.82 -0.97 -5.34
CA VAL A 8 0.56 -1.01 -6.09
C VAL A 8 -0.54 -1.68 -5.25
N ALA A 9 -1.38 -0.86 -4.62
CA ALA A 9 -2.47 -1.28 -3.75
C ALA A 9 -3.86 -0.82 -4.26
N GLY A 10 -3.98 -0.58 -5.57
CA GLY A 10 -5.21 -0.13 -6.23
C GLY A 10 -6.24 -1.23 -6.58
N GLY A 11 -5.94 -2.50 -6.29
CA GLY A 11 -6.80 -3.61 -6.68
C GLY A 11 -8.09 -3.66 -5.87
N ALA A 12 -9.22 -3.97 -6.53
CA ALA A 12 -10.51 -4.21 -5.87
C ALA A 12 -10.53 -5.47 -4.98
N GLY A 13 -9.55 -6.37 -5.13
CA GLY A 13 -9.41 -7.57 -4.31
C GLY A 13 -10.54 -8.59 -4.50
N ALA A 14 -11.11 -8.70 -5.71
CA ALA A 14 -12.23 -9.58 -6.03
C ALA A 14 -12.02 -11.05 -5.59
N ARG A 15 -10.80 -11.59 -5.72
CA ARG A 15 -10.48 -12.96 -5.26
C ARG A 15 -10.40 -13.09 -3.74
N PHE A 16 -10.10 -12.00 -3.04
CA PHE A 16 -10.07 -11.93 -1.59
C PHE A 16 -11.46 -11.67 -0.99
N GLY A 17 -12.40 -11.13 -1.77
CA GLY A 17 -13.74 -10.74 -1.32
C GLY A 17 -13.87 -9.25 -0.93
N GLY A 18 -12.91 -8.41 -1.31
CA GLY A 18 -12.92 -6.97 -1.03
C GLY A 18 -11.54 -6.34 -1.03
N ALA A 19 -11.46 -5.04 -0.73
CA ALA A 19 -10.24 -4.23 -0.76
C ALA A 19 -9.21 -4.66 0.31
N LYS A 20 -8.46 -5.74 0.02
CA LYS A 20 -7.57 -6.43 0.96
C LYS A 20 -6.50 -5.53 1.58
N GLN A 21 -6.06 -4.51 0.85
CA GLN A 21 -5.01 -3.59 1.27
C GLN A 21 -5.37 -2.82 2.54
N PHE A 22 -6.66 -2.64 2.82
CA PHE A 22 -7.16 -1.94 4.00
C PHE A 22 -7.50 -2.87 5.17
N ASN A 23 -7.56 -4.18 4.96
CA ASN A 23 -7.83 -5.14 6.02
C ASN A 23 -6.66 -5.25 7.00
N VAL A 24 -6.98 -5.51 8.26
CA VAL A 24 -6.00 -5.70 9.33
C VAL A 24 -5.40 -7.11 9.26
N LEU A 25 -4.08 -7.19 9.28
CA LEU A 25 -3.27 -8.40 9.40
C LEU A 25 -2.25 -8.17 10.52
N GLY A 26 -2.33 -8.94 11.60
CA GLY A 26 -1.40 -8.80 12.72
C GLY A 26 -1.42 -7.41 13.38
N GLY A 27 -2.61 -6.80 13.51
CA GLY A 27 -2.79 -5.48 14.16
C GLY A 27 -2.47 -4.26 13.29
N ARG A 28 -2.12 -4.45 12.02
CA ARG A 28 -1.83 -3.36 11.07
C ARG A 28 -2.48 -3.63 9.70
N ARG A 29 -2.81 -2.60 8.93
CA ARG A 29 -3.36 -2.80 7.58
C ARG A 29 -2.34 -3.47 6.67
N VAL A 30 -2.78 -4.32 5.75
CA VAL A 30 -1.89 -4.97 4.77
C VAL A 30 -1.03 -3.95 4.01
N VAL A 31 -1.60 -2.82 3.60
CA VAL A 31 -0.86 -1.76 2.88
C VAL A 31 0.25 -1.14 3.72
N ASP A 32 0.03 -0.96 5.01
CA ASP A 32 1.01 -0.32 5.90
C ASP A 32 2.24 -1.21 6.09
N TRP A 33 2.08 -2.54 6.11
CA TRP A 33 3.21 -3.47 6.14
C TRP A 33 4.12 -3.30 4.93
N ALA A 34 3.54 -3.23 3.73
CA ALA A 34 4.29 -3.06 2.49
C ALA A 34 4.99 -1.68 2.45
N VAL A 35 4.28 -0.61 2.82
CA VAL A 35 4.85 0.75 2.84
C VAL A 35 6.00 0.87 3.84
N LEU A 36 5.85 0.34 5.05
CA LEU A 36 6.92 0.39 6.05
C LEU A 36 8.16 -0.38 5.62
N ALA A 37 7.98 -1.58 5.06
CA ALA A 37 9.10 -2.37 4.55
C ALA A 37 9.84 -1.64 3.41
N ALA A 38 9.08 -1.02 2.49
CA ALA A 38 9.65 -0.23 1.39
C ALA A 38 10.37 1.03 1.89
N ALA A 39 9.77 1.78 2.81
CA ALA A 39 10.34 3.01 3.37
C ALA A 39 11.63 2.74 4.16
N ALA A 40 11.77 1.55 4.77
CA ALA A 40 13.00 1.16 5.45
C ALA A 40 14.18 0.88 4.48
N ALA A 41 13.90 0.63 3.20
CA ALA A 41 14.90 0.21 2.21
C ALA A 41 15.10 1.21 1.05
N CYS A 42 14.22 2.20 0.90
CA CYS A 42 14.19 3.13 -0.23
C CYS A 42 14.15 4.59 0.23
N GLU A 43 14.60 5.50 -0.62
CA GLU A 43 14.61 6.95 -0.36
C GLU A 43 13.19 7.55 -0.41
N GLY A 44 12.29 6.89 -1.14
CA GLY A 44 10.90 7.29 -1.24
C GLY A 44 9.99 6.13 -1.64
N VAL A 45 8.71 6.30 -1.31
CA VAL A 45 7.65 5.34 -1.63
C VAL A 45 6.50 6.07 -2.32
N VAL A 46 6.10 5.57 -3.48
CA VAL A 46 4.85 5.95 -4.15
C VAL A 46 3.81 4.88 -3.84
N LEU A 47 2.76 5.25 -3.12
CA LEU A 47 1.62 4.39 -2.84
C LEU A 47 0.50 4.64 -3.85
N VAL A 48 0.09 3.60 -4.57
CA VAL A 48 -1.03 3.66 -5.52
C VAL A 48 -2.27 3.05 -4.87
N LEU A 49 -3.35 3.81 -4.80
CA LEU A 49 -4.65 3.42 -4.23
C LEU A 49 -5.78 3.58 -5.25
N PRO A 50 -6.96 2.98 -5.00
CA PRO A 50 -8.18 3.36 -5.71
C PRO A 50 -8.44 4.87 -5.56
N ALA A 51 -8.94 5.52 -6.61
CA ALA A 51 -9.04 6.98 -6.66
C ALA A 51 -9.91 7.57 -5.53
N ASP A 52 -10.96 6.87 -5.13
CA ASP A 52 -11.87 7.24 -4.04
C ASP A 52 -11.22 7.14 -2.64
N GLN A 53 -10.06 6.49 -2.54
CA GLN A 53 -9.31 6.29 -1.29
C GLN A 53 -8.07 7.18 -1.19
N VAL A 54 -7.77 7.98 -2.22
CA VAL A 54 -6.70 8.98 -2.18
C VAL A 54 -7.24 10.23 -1.50
N GLY A 55 -6.69 10.58 -0.33
CA GLY A 55 -7.01 11.86 0.33
C GLY A 55 -6.64 13.04 -0.59
N ARG A 56 -7.42 14.12 -0.55
CA ARG A 56 -7.04 15.35 -1.25
C ARG A 56 -5.73 15.88 -0.65
N VAL A 57 -4.76 16.17 -1.50
CA VAL A 57 -3.47 16.80 -1.16
C VAL A 57 -3.61 18.30 -1.03
#